data_AF-A9CRJ6-F1
#
_entry.id   AF-A9CRJ6-F1
#
_cell.length_a   1.000
_cell.length_b   1.000
_cell.length_c   1.000
_cell.angle_alpha   90.00
_cell.angle_beta   90.00
_cell.angle_gamma   90.00
#
_symmetry.space_group_name_H-M   'P 1'
#
loop_
_entity.id
_entity.type
_entity.pdbx_description
1 polymer ?
#
loop_
_entity_poly.entity_id
_entity_poly.type
_entity_poly.pdbx_seq_one_letter_code
_entity_poly.pdbx_strand_id
1 'polypeptide(L)'
;SFAGPERWKRKAQIAAIRRSCGDLVLNVDSDTILEADVVTKLASKMRDQEIGAAMGQLVASNRSQTWLTSLIDMEYWLACNEERAAQARFGAVMCCCGPCAMYRRSALTLLLDQYETQFFRGKPSDFGEDRHLTILMLKAGFRTEYVPDAIAATVVPDRLGPYLRQQLRWARSTFRDTFLALRLLPELDRYLTLDVIGQNLGPLLLALSSLAALAQVAVGDSMPWLTGLTIA
;
A
#
# COMPACT_ATOMS: atom_id res chain seq x y z
N SER A 1 -2.89 -27.11 10.23
CA SER A 1 -2.16 -25.83 10.17
C SER A 1 -2.44 -25.21 8.81
N PHE A 2 -3.46 -24.35 8.71
CA PHE A 2 -3.82 -23.70 7.46
C PHE A 2 -2.90 -22.51 7.24
N ALA A 3 -1.78 -22.80 6.61
CA ALA A 3 -0.91 -21.80 6.05
C ALA A 3 -1.68 -21.24 4.82
N GLY A 4 -1.95 -19.93 4.77
CA GLY A 4 -2.78 -19.24 3.74
C GLY A 4 -2.18 -19.19 2.32
N PRO A 5 -2.48 -18.19 1.48
CA PRO A 5 -1.81 -17.97 0.18
C PRO A 5 -0.65 -16.95 0.22
N GLU A 6 -0.53 -16.16 1.30
CA GLU A 6 0.41 -15.02 1.39
C GLU A 6 1.86 -15.40 1.77
N ARG A 7 2.10 -16.28 2.76
CA ARG A 7 3.43 -16.87 3.09
C ARG A 7 4.18 -17.49 1.88
N TRP A 8 3.50 -17.74 0.76
CA TRP A 8 3.97 -18.35 -0.48
C TRP A 8 4.43 -17.23 -1.40
N LYS A 9 3.73 -16.08 -1.41
CA LYS A 9 4.13 -14.87 -2.12
C LYS A 9 5.48 -14.38 -1.61
N ARG A 10 5.62 -14.09 -0.31
CA ARG A 10 6.93 -13.73 0.28
C ARG A 10 8.05 -14.70 -0.05
N LYS A 11 7.83 -16.00 0.16
CA LYS A 11 8.84 -17.03 -0.11
C LYS A 11 9.23 -17.09 -1.59
N ALA A 12 8.25 -16.96 -2.49
CA ALA A 12 8.49 -16.92 -3.92
C ALA A 12 9.29 -15.67 -4.31
N GLN A 13 8.95 -14.50 -3.75
CA GLN A 13 9.71 -13.27 -3.94
C GLN A 13 11.16 -13.42 -3.48
N ILE A 14 11.41 -13.92 -2.26
CA ILE A 14 12.77 -14.15 -1.73
C ILE A 14 13.55 -15.09 -2.65
N ALA A 15 12.94 -16.20 -3.08
CA ALA A 15 13.57 -17.15 -3.98
C ALA A 15 13.90 -16.53 -5.34
N ALA A 16 12.99 -15.73 -5.90
CA ALA A 16 13.21 -15.02 -7.16
C ALA A 16 14.33 -13.98 -7.04
N ILE A 17 14.33 -13.16 -5.99
CA ILE A 17 15.35 -12.15 -5.75
C ILE A 17 16.74 -12.79 -5.60
N ARG A 18 16.86 -13.87 -4.81
CA ARG A 18 18.14 -14.59 -4.62
C ARG A 18 18.67 -15.19 -5.93
N ARG A 19 17.80 -15.57 -6.87
CA ARG A 19 18.17 -16.13 -8.18
C ARG A 19 18.36 -15.07 -9.27
N SER A 20 17.91 -13.84 -9.04
CA SER A 20 18.00 -12.75 -10.01
C SER A 20 19.43 -12.19 -10.09
N CYS A 21 19.80 -11.74 -11.29
CA CYS A 21 21.13 -11.20 -11.61
C CYS A 21 21.12 -9.72 -12.02
N GLY A 22 19.94 -9.12 -12.23
CA GLY A 22 19.83 -7.70 -12.58
C GLY A 22 20.17 -6.75 -11.41
N ASP A 23 20.54 -5.51 -11.72
CA ASP A 23 20.79 -4.49 -10.70
C ASP A 23 19.51 -4.00 -10.02
N LEU A 24 18.39 -4.07 -10.76
CA LEU A 24 17.06 -3.69 -10.33
C LEU A 24 16.12 -4.90 -10.42
N VAL A 25 15.19 -5.01 -9.48
CA VAL A 25 14.15 -6.04 -9.45
C VAL A 25 12.79 -5.36 -9.55
N LEU A 26 12.01 -5.71 -10.57
CA LEU A 26 10.63 -5.26 -10.71
C LEU A 26 9.67 -6.32 -10.18
N ASN A 27 8.86 -5.94 -9.19
CA ASN A 27 7.75 -6.74 -8.70
C ASN A 27 6.46 -6.34 -9.43
N VAL A 28 5.72 -7.34 -9.90
CA VAL A 28 4.48 -7.20 -10.67
C VAL A 28 3.51 -8.27 -10.20
N ASP A 29 2.28 -7.89 -9.87
CA ASP A 29 1.23 -8.85 -9.53
C ASP A 29 0.72 -9.55 -10.82
N SER A 30 0.28 -10.81 -10.70
CA SER A 30 -0.07 -11.65 -11.86
C SER A 30 -1.27 -11.17 -12.68
N ASP A 31 -2.08 -10.28 -12.10
CA ASP A 31 -3.26 -9.66 -12.72
C ASP A 31 -2.97 -8.26 -13.26
N THR A 32 -1.69 -7.89 -13.36
CA THR A 32 -1.26 -6.55 -13.77
C THR A 32 -0.61 -6.56 -15.15
N ILE A 33 -1.04 -5.60 -15.98
CA ILE A 33 -0.50 -5.33 -17.31
C ILE A 33 0.27 -4.01 -17.25
N LEU A 34 1.53 -4.02 -17.68
CA LEU A 34 2.38 -2.83 -17.70
C LEU A 34 2.30 -2.15 -19.07
N GLU A 35 2.29 -0.81 -19.08
CA GLU A 35 2.56 -0.07 -20.31
C GLU A 35 3.98 -0.35 -20.81
N ALA A 36 4.19 -0.22 -22.13
CA ALA A 36 5.42 -0.65 -22.79
C ALA A 36 6.70 0.04 -22.27
N ASP A 37 6.57 1.26 -21.73
CA ASP A 37 7.68 2.09 -21.27
C ASP A 37 7.84 2.15 -19.73
N VAL A 38 7.03 1.39 -18.97
CA VAL A 38 7.08 1.36 -17.48
C VAL A 38 8.48 1.06 -16.97
N VAL A 39 9.10 0.00 -17.51
CA VAL A 39 10.44 -0.44 -17.08
C VAL A 39 11.47 0.66 -17.29
N THR A 40 11.44 1.32 -18.45
CA THR A 40 12.36 2.41 -18.79
C THR A 40 12.15 3.62 -17.90
N LYS A 41 10.89 4.00 -17.61
CA LYS A 41 10.56 5.13 -16.73
C LYS A 41 11.00 4.89 -15.29
N LEU A 42 10.72 3.71 -14.74
CA LEU A 42 11.16 3.34 -13.39
C LEU A 42 12.68 3.23 -13.31
N ALA A 43 13.33 2.55 -14.25
CA ALA A 43 14.78 2.42 -14.29
C ALA A 43 15.48 3.79 -14.40
N SER A 44 14.91 4.71 -15.18
CA SER A 44 15.42 6.09 -15.29
C SER A 44 15.44 6.79 -13.95
N LYS A 45 14.36 6.66 -13.15
CA LYS A 45 14.28 7.21 -11.79
C LYS A 45 15.29 6.53 -10.86
N MET A 46 15.43 5.21 -10.94
CA MET A 46 16.36 4.41 -10.13
C MET A 46 17.85 4.63 -10.42
N ARG A 47 18.22 5.46 -11.42
CA ARG A 47 19.62 5.85 -11.66
C ARG A 47 20.22 6.61 -10.49
N ASP A 48 19.41 7.38 -9.77
CA ASP A 48 19.80 7.99 -8.51
C ASP A 48 20.03 6.89 -7.46
N GLN A 49 21.26 6.82 -6.94
CA GLN A 49 21.69 5.78 -6.01
C GLN A 49 21.06 5.92 -4.62
N GLU A 50 20.54 7.10 -4.27
CA GLU A 50 19.81 7.32 -3.03
C GLU A 50 18.43 6.66 -3.04
N ILE A 51 17.89 6.33 -4.23
CA ILE A 51 16.58 5.69 -4.36
C ILE A 51 16.73 4.17 -4.24
N GLY A 52 16.07 3.60 -3.24
CA GLY A 52 16.02 2.15 -2.98
C GLY A 52 14.81 1.48 -3.62
N ALA A 53 13.71 2.23 -3.80
CA ALA A 53 12.51 1.75 -4.50
C ALA A 53 11.77 2.87 -5.25
N ALA A 54 11.10 2.51 -6.34
CA ALA A 54 10.18 3.39 -7.05
C ALA A 54 8.94 2.61 -7.51
N MET A 55 7.75 3.18 -7.32
CA MET A 55 6.50 2.60 -7.81
C MET A 55 5.91 3.40 -8.97
N GLY A 56 5.15 2.71 -9.82
CA GLY A 56 4.40 3.32 -10.91
C GLY A 56 3.00 3.76 -10.50
N GLN A 57 2.34 4.49 -11.38
CA GLN A 57 0.92 4.81 -11.29
C GLN A 57 0.08 3.55 -11.49
N LEU A 58 -0.91 3.35 -10.63
CA LEU A 58 -1.84 2.23 -10.72
C LEU A 58 -3.17 2.68 -11.28
N VAL A 59 -3.76 1.84 -12.14
CA VAL A 59 -5.10 2.05 -12.67
C VAL A 59 -5.88 0.75 -12.71
N ALA A 60 -7.20 0.79 -12.53
CA ALA A 60 -8.03 -0.39 -12.68
C ALA A 60 -8.26 -0.71 -14.17
N SER A 61 -7.87 -1.92 -14.59
CA SER A 61 -8.06 -2.38 -15.97
C SER A 61 -9.53 -2.61 -16.30
N ASN A 62 -10.32 -3.04 -15.31
CA ASN A 62 -11.75 -3.29 -15.40
C ASN A 62 -12.62 -2.14 -14.88
N ARG A 63 -12.09 -0.91 -14.79
CA ARG A 63 -12.80 0.26 -14.21
C ARG A 63 -14.19 0.52 -14.78
N SER A 64 -14.41 0.22 -16.06
CA SER A 64 -15.68 0.46 -16.78
C SER A 64 -16.67 -0.70 -16.74
N GLN A 65 -16.36 -1.81 -16.05
CA GLN A 65 -17.23 -2.99 -16.07
C GLN A 65 -18.48 -2.85 -15.19
N THR A 66 -18.37 -2.19 -14.04
CA THR A 66 -19.46 -1.99 -13.08
C THR A 66 -19.34 -0.65 -12.37
N TRP A 67 -20.42 -0.18 -11.75
CA TRP A 67 -20.37 1.00 -10.87
C TRP A 67 -19.35 0.82 -9.74
N LEU A 68 -19.22 -0.40 -9.21
CA LEU A 68 -18.30 -0.71 -8.12
C LEU A 68 -16.84 -0.60 -8.58
N THR A 69 -16.49 -1.19 -9.73
CA THR A 69 -15.13 -1.10 -10.28
C THR A 69 -14.75 0.34 -10.64
N SER A 70 -15.71 1.17 -11.05
CA SER A 70 -15.48 2.60 -11.28
C SER A 70 -15.18 3.35 -9.98
N LEU A 71 -15.94 3.09 -8.91
CA LEU A 71 -15.66 3.66 -7.59
C LEU A 71 -14.33 3.18 -7.01
N ILE A 72 -13.99 1.90 -7.20
CA ILE A 72 -12.71 1.35 -6.73
C ILE A 72 -11.54 2.00 -7.50
N ASP A 73 -11.66 2.29 -8.80
CA ASP A 73 -10.64 3.02 -9.55
C ASP A 73 -10.39 4.42 -8.97
N MET A 74 -11.45 5.13 -8.58
CA MET A 74 -11.34 6.44 -7.91
C MET A 74 -10.66 6.32 -6.53
N GLU A 75 -11.04 5.33 -5.73
CA GLU A 75 -10.42 5.10 -4.42
C GLU A 75 -8.93 4.70 -4.57
N TYR A 76 -8.62 3.85 -5.55
CA TYR A 76 -7.24 3.51 -5.91
C TYR A 76 -6.46 4.75 -6.32
N TRP A 77 -7.06 5.68 -7.06
CA TRP A 77 -6.39 6.92 -7.42
C TRP A 77 -5.96 7.71 -6.18
N LEU A 78 -6.85 7.88 -5.22
CA LEU A 78 -6.54 8.60 -3.98
C LEU A 78 -5.45 7.88 -3.16
N ALA A 79 -5.61 6.58 -2.91
CA ALA A 79 -4.77 5.82 -1.97
C ALA A 79 -3.44 5.31 -2.55
N CYS A 80 -3.41 5.01 -3.85
CA CYS A 80 -2.24 4.41 -4.52
C CYS A 80 -1.50 5.39 -5.42
N ASN A 81 -2.08 6.53 -5.81
CA ASN A 81 -1.42 7.50 -6.68
C ASN A 81 -1.23 8.84 -5.98
N GLU A 82 -2.31 9.52 -5.59
CA GLU A 82 -2.24 10.89 -5.04
C GLU A 82 -1.48 10.94 -3.72
N GLU A 83 -1.84 10.07 -2.78
CA GLU A 83 -1.12 9.95 -1.50
C GLU A 83 0.37 9.61 -1.72
N ARG A 84 0.68 8.73 -2.68
CA ARG A 84 2.06 8.33 -2.99
C ARG A 84 2.84 9.47 -3.64
N ALA A 85 2.20 10.26 -4.50
CA ALA A 85 2.81 11.44 -5.08
C ALA A 85 3.14 12.49 -4.00
N ALA A 86 2.23 12.71 -3.04
CA ALA A 86 2.47 13.61 -1.93
C ALA A 86 3.61 13.12 -1.02
N GLN A 87 3.64 11.83 -0.67
CA GLN A 87 4.72 11.22 0.10
C GLN A 87 6.08 11.26 -0.64
N ALA A 88 6.08 11.05 -1.96
CA ALA A 88 7.28 11.10 -2.79
C ALA A 88 7.93 12.48 -2.80
N ARG A 89 7.18 13.56 -2.55
CA ARG A 89 7.74 14.91 -2.39
C ARG A 89 8.77 14.99 -1.26
N PHE A 90 8.63 14.11 -0.27
CA PHE A 90 9.51 13.96 0.89
C PHE A 90 10.42 12.74 0.78
N GLY A 91 10.52 12.11 -0.41
CA GLY A 91 11.38 10.96 -0.67
C GLY A 91 10.97 9.69 0.07
N ALA A 92 9.71 9.61 0.54
CA ALA A 92 9.30 8.55 1.44
C ALA A 92 7.87 8.07 1.17
N VAL A 93 7.67 7.50 -0.02
CA VAL A 93 6.50 6.67 -0.30
C VAL A 93 6.43 5.55 0.75
N MET A 94 5.39 5.53 1.57
CA MET A 94 5.31 4.61 2.70
C MET A 94 4.93 3.17 2.29
N CYS A 95 4.49 2.98 1.05
CA CYS A 95 4.12 1.69 0.49
C CYS A 95 4.26 1.71 -1.04
N CYS A 96 5.34 1.16 -1.59
CA CYS A 96 5.46 0.88 -3.01
C CYS A 96 4.57 -0.32 -3.35
N CYS A 97 3.42 -0.10 -3.99
CA CYS A 97 2.37 -1.11 -4.18
C CYS A 97 2.82 -2.29 -5.07
N GLY A 98 2.39 -3.50 -4.71
CA GLY A 98 2.73 -4.76 -5.38
C GLY A 98 2.54 -4.82 -6.90
N PRO A 99 1.49 -4.22 -7.50
CA PRO A 99 1.28 -4.29 -8.93
C PRO A 99 2.43 -3.71 -9.78
N CYS A 100 3.16 -2.71 -9.28
CA CYS A 100 4.23 -2.08 -10.02
C CYS A 100 5.23 -1.38 -9.09
N ALA A 101 6.24 -2.11 -8.63
CA ALA A 101 7.30 -1.58 -7.77
C ALA A 101 8.67 -2.12 -8.16
N MET A 102 9.62 -1.21 -8.43
CA MET A 102 11.01 -1.52 -8.75
C MET A 102 11.90 -1.26 -7.53
N TYR A 103 12.80 -2.18 -7.23
CA TYR A 103 13.70 -2.13 -6.09
C TYR A 103 15.15 -2.26 -6.52
N ARG A 104 16.06 -1.60 -5.79
CA ARG A 104 17.51 -1.77 -5.94
C ARG A 104 17.92 -3.13 -5.36
N ARG A 105 18.43 -4.05 -6.20
CA ARG A 105 18.71 -5.43 -5.79
C ARG A 105 19.75 -5.51 -4.68
N SER A 106 20.80 -4.69 -4.74
CA SER A 106 21.88 -4.68 -3.74
C SER A 106 21.35 -4.39 -2.34
N ALA A 107 20.49 -3.38 -2.20
CA ALA A 107 19.80 -3.06 -0.95
C ALA A 107 18.83 -4.18 -0.55
N LEU A 108 18.01 -4.65 -1.50
CA LEU A 108 16.99 -5.67 -1.25
C LEU A 108 17.58 -6.96 -0.70
N THR A 109 18.73 -7.39 -1.24
CA THR A 109 19.44 -8.61 -0.83
C THR A 109 19.88 -8.56 0.63
N LEU A 110 20.34 -7.40 1.10
CA LEU A 110 20.75 -7.18 2.49
C LEU A 110 19.57 -7.19 3.46
N LEU A 111 18.36 -6.94 2.95
CA LEU A 111 17.14 -6.83 3.74
C LEU A 111 16.30 -8.12 3.74
N LEU A 112 16.65 -9.13 2.92
CA LEU A 112 15.85 -10.35 2.76
C LEU A 112 15.64 -11.12 4.06
N ASP A 113 16.64 -11.20 4.92
CA ASP A 113 16.52 -11.95 6.18
C ASP A 113 15.55 -11.24 7.15
N GLN A 114 15.57 -9.91 7.19
CA GLN A 114 14.61 -9.11 7.95
C GLN A 114 13.20 -9.20 7.35
N TYR A 115 13.12 -9.20 6.02
CA TYR A 115 11.87 -9.36 5.29
C TYR A 115 11.23 -10.74 5.55
N GLU A 116 12.03 -11.81 5.56
CA GLU A 116 11.56 -13.17 5.85
C GLU A 116 11.04 -13.29 7.28
N THR A 117 11.77 -12.68 8.24
CA THR A 117 11.54 -12.82 9.68
C THR A 117 10.64 -11.74 10.27
N GLN A 118 9.65 -11.27 9.52
CA GLN A 118 8.70 -10.28 10.04
C GLN A 118 7.83 -10.86 11.17
N PHE A 119 7.94 -10.29 12.38
CA PHE A 119 7.08 -10.60 13.52
C PHE A 119 6.16 -9.43 13.86
N PHE A 120 4.92 -9.73 14.24
CA PHE A 120 4.02 -8.80 14.90
C PHE A 120 3.40 -9.45 16.13
N ARG A 121 3.57 -8.81 17.29
CA ARG A 121 3.11 -9.32 18.61
C ARG A 121 3.55 -10.78 18.87
N GLY A 122 4.80 -11.10 18.52
CA GLY A 122 5.40 -12.42 18.75
C GLY A 122 4.97 -13.52 17.77
N LYS A 123 4.21 -13.20 16.71
CA LYS A 123 3.81 -14.15 15.67
C LYS A 123 4.37 -13.74 14.30
N PRO A 124 4.79 -14.69 13.46
CA PRO A 124 5.12 -14.40 12.06
C PRO A 124 3.96 -13.68 11.38
N SER A 125 4.26 -12.63 10.62
CA SER A 125 3.26 -11.83 9.93
C SER A 125 3.33 -12.06 8.43
N ASP A 126 2.22 -12.53 7.85
CA ASP A 126 2.17 -12.99 6.45
C ASP A 126 1.47 -12.00 5.50
N PHE A 127 0.92 -10.87 5.96
CA PHE A 127 0.24 -9.88 5.09
C PHE A 127 1.07 -8.60 4.96
N GLY A 128 0.79 -7.73 3.97
CA GLY A 128 1.42 -6.40 3.92
C GLY A 128 2.90 -6.38 3.52
N GLU A 129 3.28 -7.30 2.64
CA GLU A 129 4.64 -7.52 2.16
C GLU A 129 5.25 -6.26 1.53
N ASP A 130 4.50 -5.60 0.65
CA ASP A 130 4.93 -4.43 -0.11
C ASP A 130 5.30 -3.25 0.81
N ARG A 131 4.40 -2.93 1.76
CA ARG A 131 4.62 -1.88 2.76
C ARG A 131 5.80 -2.21 3.66
N HIS A 132 5.93 -3.47 4.07
CA HIS A 132 7.07 -3.89 4.89
C HIS A 132 8.41 -3.74 4.17
N LEU A 133 8.52 -4.18 2.91
CA LEU A 133 9.70 -3.99 2.07
C LEU A 133 10.06 -2.51 1.95
N THR A 134 9.06 -1.67 1.74
CA THR A 134 9.21 -0.23 1.57
C THR A 134 9.73 0.42 2.86
N ILE A 135 9.17 0.05 4.02
CA ILE A 135 9.66 0.50 5.33
C ILE A 135 11.10 0.04 5.57
N LEU A 136 11.46 -1.19 5.21
CA LEU A 136 12.84 -1.68 5.35
C LEU A 136 13.82 -0.86 4.49
N MET A 137 13.43 -0.48 3.27
CA MET A 137 14.24 0.41 2.41
C MET A 137 14.44 1.77 3.06
N LEU A 138 13.36 2.39 3.57
CA LEU A 138 13.43 3.66 4.28
C LEU A 138 14.35 3.58 5.52
N LYS A 139 14.22 2.52 6.33
CA LYS A 139 15.07 2.29 7.50
C LYS A 139 16.53 2.02 7.15
N ALA A 140 16.80 1.54 5.95
CA ALA A 140 18.15 1.38 5.42
C ALA A 140 18.75 2.71 4.89
N GLY A 141 18.02 3.82 5.01
CA GLY A 141 18.46 5.16 4.59
C GLY A 141 18.20 5.48 3.12
N PHE A 142 17.46 4.62 2.40
CA PHE A 142 17.10 4.88 1.01
C PHE A 142 15.82 5.70 0.90
N ARG A 143 15.72 6.49 -0.17
CA ARG A 143 14.48 7.13 -0.61
C ARG A 143 13.58 6.14 -1.35
N THR A 144 12.29 6.41 -1.28
CA THR A 144 11.24 5.65 -1.99
C THR A 144 10.32 6.62 -2.72
N GLU A 145 10.06 6.34 -3.99
CA GLU A 145 9.56 7.35 -4.94
C GLU A 145 8.34 6.86 -5.74
N TYR A 146 7.59 7.82 -6.27
CA TYR A 146 6.44 7.61 -7.14
C TYR A 146 6.73 8.17 -8.54
N VAL A 147 6.41 7.40 -9.58
CA VAL A 147 6.62 7.77 -10.99
C VAL A 147 5.28 7.82 -11.71
N PRO A 148 4.67 9.01 -11.88
CA PRO A 148 3.30 9.14 -12.41
C PRO A 148 3.14 8.59 -13.83
N ASP A 149 4.16 8.71 -14.67
CA ASP A 149 4.07 8.27 -16.06
C ASP A 149 4.27 6.75 -16.23
N ALA A 150 4.72 6.04 -15.19
CA ALA A 150 4.94 4.59 -15.24
C ALA A 150 3.63 3.85 -14.91
N ILE A 151 2.76 3.67 -15.90
CA ILE A 151 1.39 3.21 -15.68
C ILE A 151 1.29 1.67 -15.70
N ALA A 152 0.65 1.11 -14.67
CA ALA A 152 0.33 -0.30 -14.56
C ALA A 152 -1.17 -0.51 -14.33
N ALA A 153 -1.81 -1.33 -15.16
CA ALA A 153 -3.23 -1.63 -15.10
C ALA A 153 -3.48 -2.97 -14.39
N THR A 154 -4.11 -2.94 -13.22
CA THR A 154 -4.40 -4.11 -12.38
C THR A 154 -5.90 -4.39 -12.33
N VAL A 155 -6.30 -5.65 -12.14
CA VAL A 155 -7.71 -6.03 -11.99
C VAL A 155 -8.17 -5.73 -10.55
N VAL A 156 -9.30 -5.03 -10.41
CA VAL A 156 -9.94 -4.79 -9.11
C VAL A 156 -11.19 -5.66 -8.92
N PRO A 157 -11.64 -5.93 -7.68
CA PRO A 157 -12.84 -6.71 -7.45
C PRO A 157 -14.10 -6.15 -8.12
N ASP A 158 -14.89 -7.04 -8.73
CA ASP A 158 -16.18 -6.72 -9.37
C ASP A 158 -17.39 -6.90 -8.43
N ARG A 159 -17.16 -7.41 -7.22
CA ARG A 159 -18.18 -7.72 -6.22
C ARG A 159 -17.80 -7.17 -4.85
N LEU A 160 -18.82 -6.77 -4.09
CA LEU A 160 -18.64 -6.16 -2.77
C LEU A 160 -17.96 -7.10 -1.77
N GLY A 161 -18.29 -8.39 -1.76
CA GLY A 161 -17.70 -9.36 -0.83
C GLY A 161 -16.17 -9.47 -0.93
N PRO A 162 -15.60 -9.76 -2.11
CA PRO A 162 -14.15 -9.72 -2.33
C PRO A 162 -13.52 -8.35 -2.04
N TYR A 163 -14.18 -7.25 -2.43
CA TYR A 163 -13.72 -5.90 -2.12
C TYR A 163 -13.58 -5.65 -0.61
N LEU A 164 -14.61 -5.95 0.17
CA LEU A 164 -14.57 -5.78 1.63
C LEU A 164 -13.47 -6.63 2.28
N ARG A 165 -13.27 -7.87 1.80
CA ARG A 165 -12.15 -8.70 2.28
C ARG A 165 -10.80 -8.08 1.98
N GLN A 166 -10.63 -7.47 0.80
CA GLN A 166 -9.42 -6.74 0.44
C GLN A 166 -9.21 -5.53 1.34
N GLN A 167 -10.23 -4.69 1.52
CA GLN A 167 -10.15 -3.50 2.39
C GLN A 167 -9.82 -3.87 3.84
N LEU A 168 -10.43 -4.92 4.38
CA LEU A 168 -10.10 -5.42 5.72
C LEU A 168 -8.65 -5.92 5.82
N ARG A 169 -8.12 -6.58 4.79
CA ARG A 169 -6.68 -6.96 4.75
C ARG A 169 -5.80 -5.72 4.75
N TRP A 170 -6.12 -4.73 3.93
CA TRP A 170 -5.36 -3.49 3.82
C TRP A 170 -5.37 -2.69 5.12
N ALA A 171 -6.54 -2.48 5.72
CA ALA A 171 -6.67 -1.79 7.00
C ALA A 171 -5.85 -2.47 8.12
N ARG A 172 -5.87 -3.82 8.19
CA ARG A 172 -5.03 -4.58 9.13
C ARG A 172 -3.54 -4.37 8.89
N SER A 173 -3.12 -4.32 7.62
CA SER A 173 -1.73 -4.03 7.25
C SER A 173 -1.33 -2.62 7.67
N THR A 174 -2.13 -1.62 7.31
CA THR A 174 -1.86 -0.21 7.61
C THR A 174 -1.72 0.03 9.11
N PHE A 175 -2.62 -0.51 9.92
CA PHE A 175 -2.55 -0.36 11.39
C PHE A 175 -1.28 -1.00 11.97
N ARG A 176 -0.95 -2.22 11.52
CA ARG A 176 0.26 -2.93 11.94
C ARG A 176 1.53 -2.16 11.56
N ASP A 177 1.60 -1.74 10.31
CA ASP A 177 2.79 -1.13 9.74
C ASP A 177 2.99 0.29 10.26
N THR A 178 1.91 0.99 10.62
CA THR A 178 1.97 2.22 11.41
C THR A 178 2.74 1.99 12.70
N PHE A 179 2.42 0.92 13.45
CA PHE A 179 3.12 0.60 14.70
C PHE A 179 4.60 0.28 14.48
N LEU A 180 4.95 -0.39 13.37
CA LEU A 180 6.34 -0.66 12.99
C LEU A 180 7.08 0.61 12.55
N ALA A 181 6.38 1.53 11.88
CA ALA A 181 6.91 2.79 11.40
C ALA A 181 7.03 3.85 12.51
N LEU A 182 6.41 3.68 13.70
CA LEU A 182 6.47 4.66 14.79
C LEU A 182 7.90 5.09 15.17
N ARG A 183 8.88 4.19 15.05
CA ARG A 183 10.29 4.51 15.31
C ARG A 183 11.00 5.21 14.15
N LEU A 184 10.50 5.01 12.93
CA LEU A 184 11.02 5.61 11.71
C LEU A 184 10.46 7.03 11.48
N LEU A 185 9.19 7.27 11.84
CA LEU A 185 8.51 8.54 11.55
C LEU A 185 9.24 9.80 12.06
N PRO A 186 9.88 9.82 13.24
CA PRO A 186 10.63 11.00 13.69
C PRO A 186 11.87 11.32 12.85
N GLU A 187 12.40 10.34 12.10
CA GLU A 187 13.54 10.50 11.20
C GLU A 187 13.11 10.99 9.80
N LEU A 188 11.82 10.93 9.50
CA LEU A 188 11.25 11.40 8.24
C LEU A 188 10.60 12.78 8.37
N ASP A 189 10.11 13.33 7.27
CA ASP A 189 9.42 14.62 7.28
C ASP A 189 8.12 14.59 8.12
N ARG A 190 7.83 15.70 8.81
CA ARG A 190 6.65 15.87 9.67
C ARG A 190 5.34 15.64 8.92
N TYR A 191 5.30 15.95 7.62
CA TYR A 191 4.16 15.66 6.76
C TYR A 191 3.76 14.18 6.83
N LEU A 192 4.74 13.26 6.81
CA LEU A 192 4.46 11.82 6.83
C LEU A 192 3.91 11.37 8.18
N THR A 193 4.33 12.01 9.27
CA THR A 193 3.74 11.76 10.59
C THR A 193 2.27 12.18 10.61
N LEU A 194 1.95 13.35 10.05
CA LEU A 194 0.56 13.82 9.93
C LEU A 194 -0.28 12.92 9.02
N ASP A 195 0.28 12.52 7.89
CA ASP A 195 -0.36 11.61 6.93
C ASP A 195 -0.68 10.25 7.57
N VAL A 196 0.28 9.63 8.27
CA VAL A 196 0.05 8.38 8.99
C VAL A 196 -0.98 8.53 10.10
N ILE A 197 -0.97 9.64 10.85
CA ILE A 197 -2.00 9.92 11.86
C ILE A 197 -3.37 10.03 11.18
N GLY A 198 -3.48 10.78 10.08
CA GLY A 198 -4.72 10.95 9.32
C GLY A 198 -5.28 9.61 8.81
N GLN A 199 -4.43 8.76 8.22
CA GLN A 199 -4.81 7.44 7.72
C GLN A 199 -5.35 6.50 8.79
N ASN A 200 -4.91 6.64 10.04
CA ASN A 200 -5.39 5.80 11.14
C ASN A 200 -6.58 6.42 11.88
N LEU A 201 -6.55 7.74 12.11
CA LEU A 201 -7.56 8.44 12.88
C LEU A 201 -8.86 8.63 12.07
N GLY A 202 -8.75 8.93 10.78
CA GLY A 202 -9.91 9.14 9.90
C GLY A 202 -10.89 7.96 9.91
N PRO A 203 -10.46 6.73 9.58
CA PRO A 203 -11.33 5.55 9.63
C PRO A 203 -11.88 5.25 11.02
N LEU A 204 -11.12 5.50 12.09
CA LEU A 204 -11.60 5.35 13.47
C LEU A 204 -12.72 6.33 13.79
N LEU A 205 -12.54 7.61 13.43
CA LEU A 205 -13.54 8.65 13.64
C LEU A 205 -14.80 8.38 12.81
N LEU A 206 -14.66 7.93 11.56
CA LEU A 206 -15.78 7.54 10.71
C LEU A 206 -16.54 6.32 11.27
N ALA A 207 -15.83 5.33 11.82
CA ALA A 207 -16.46 4.18 12.45
C ALA A 207 -17.24 4.60 13.72
N LEU A 208 -16.63 5.46 14.55
CA LEU A 208 -17.28 5.98 15.75
C LEU A 208 -18.51 6.84 15.41
N SER A 209 -18.43 7.70 14.40
CA SER A 209 -19.57 8.53 13.96
C SER A 209 -20.71 7.67 13.41
N SER A 210 -20.39 6.65 12.60
CA SER A 210 -21.36 5.72 12.06
C SER A 210 -22.07 4.92 13.16
N LEU A 211 -21.33 4.41 14.15
CA LEU A 211 -21.89 3.69 15.28
C LEU A 211 -22.77 4.60 16.16
N ALA A 212 -22.34 5.83 16.41
CA ALA A 212 -23.11 6.81 17.16
C ALA A 212 -24.43 7.15 16.45
N ALA A 213 -24.41 7.29 15.12
CA ALA A 213 -25.61 7.55 14.34
C ALA A 213 -26.59 6.36 14.34
N LEU A 214 -26.09 5.13 14.20
CA LEU A 214 -26.91 3.92 14.32
C LEU A 214 -27.54 3.80 15.72
N ALA A 215 -26.78 4.10 16.77
CA ALA A 215 -27.29 4.11 18.14
C ALA A 215 -28.38 5.18 18.34
N GLN A 216 -28.22 6.37 17.74
CA GLN A 216 -29.26 7.41 17.78
C GLN A 216 -30.55 6.98 17.09
N VAL A 217 -30.46 6.34 15.92
CA VAL A 217 -31.62 5.78 15.21
C VAL A 217 -32.31 4.69 16.02
N ALA A 218 -31.55 3.86 16.74
CA ALA A 218 -32.11 2.79 17.55
C ALA A 218 -32.78 3.27 18.84
N VAL A 219 -32.39 4.44 19.35
CA VAL A 219 -32.85 4.99 20.64
C VAL A 219 -33.89 6.11 20.48
N GLY A 220 -33.94 6.81 19.34
CA GLY A 220 -34.85 7.93 19.11
C GLY A 220 -35.66 7.82 17.82
N ASP A 221 -36.97 8.08 17.90
CA ASP A 221 -37.94 8.15 16.79
C ASP A 221 -37.66 9.30 15.78
N SER A 222 -36.62 10.10 15.98
CA SER A 222 -36.25 11.20 15.08
C SER A 222 -34.73 11.30 14.93
N MET A 223 -34.24 10.97 13.74
CA MET A 223 -32.85 11.19 13.36
C MET A 223 -32.64 12.71 13.16
N PRO A 224 -31.72 13.37 13.89
CA PRO A 224 -31.40 14.76 13.60
C PRO A 224 -30.85 14.81 12.17
N TRP A 225 -31.51 15.53 11.27
CA TRP A 225 -31.14 15.63 9.85
C TRP A 225 -29.65 16.01 9.62
N LEU A 226 -29.04 16.70 10.59
CA LEU A 226 -27.61 17.02 10.65
C LEU A 226 -26.70 15.78 10.71
N THR A 227 -27.10 14.71 11.39
CA THR A 227 -26.34 13.46 11.51
C THR A 227 -26.41 12.65 10.22
N GLY A 228 -27.51 12.76 9.46
CA GLY A 228 -27.63 12.16 8.12
C GLY A 228 -26.73 12.82 7.08
N LEU A 229 -26.56 14.15 7.15
CA LEU A 229 -25.68 14.92 6.26
C LEU A 229 -24.19 14.75 6.54
N THR A 230 -23.80 14.28 7.73
CA THR A 230 -22.38 14.04 8.07
C THR A 230 -21.90 12.65 7.66
N ILE A 231 -22.83 11.77 7.27
CA ILE A 231 -22.55 10.38 6.86
C ILE A 231 -22.71 10.19 5.34
N ALA A 232 -23.50 11.03 4.68
CA ALA A 232 -23.62 11.10 3.22
C ALA A 232 -22.49 11.93 2.59
#